data_AF-A0A975EAX4-F1
#
_entry.id   AF-A0A975EAX4-F1
#
_cell.length_a   1.000
_cell.length_b   1.000
_cell.length_c   1.000
_cell.angle_alpha   90.00
_cell.angle_beta   90.00
_cell.angle_gamma   90.00
#
_symmetry.space_group_name_H-M   'P 1'
#
loop_
_entity.id
_entity.type
_entity.pdbx_description
1 polymer ?
#
loop_
_entity_poly.entity_id
_entity_poly.type
_entity_poly.pdbx_seq_one_letter_code
_entity_poly.pdbx_strand_id
1 'polypeptide(L)'
;MKAFWSDCGQGPASDTPVELDLVQAKNTWSDASGVKGNFFGLIDTQGRTIQFYFTEDIPDHFEDARHLEIVLLDIPVQGKRGSYSKQVSIGEVHGLIALAFSVGVDHSSFPGLSFSSW
;
A
#
# COMPACT_ATOMS: atom_id res chain seq x y z
N MET A 1 2.20 13.00 -4.69
CA MET A 1 1.67 11.73 -5.24
C MET A 1 0.21 11.71 -4.91
N LYS A 2 -0.63 11.11 -5.75
CA LYS A 2 -2.04 10.98 -5.40
C LYS A 2 -2.24 9.75 -4.51
N ALA A 3 -3.19 9.82 -3.59
CA ALA A 3 -3.48 8.75 -2.66
C ALA A 3 -4.98 8.51 -2.54
N PHE A 4 -5.34 7.26 -2.27
CA PHE A 4 -6.70 6.81 -1.98
C PHE A 4 -6.62 5.73 -0.91
N TRP A 5 -7.64 5.61 -0.06
CA TRP A 5 -7.63 4.60 1.00
C TRP A 5 -9.04 4.30 1.49
N SER A 6 -9.16 3.19 2.19
CA SER A 6 -10.34 2.84 2.96
C SER A 6 -9.88 2.35 4.32
N ASP A 7 -10.17 3.14 5.35
CA ASP A 7 -10.10 2.72 6.74
C ASP A 7 -11.52 2.58 7.27
N CYS A 8 -11.99 1.35 7.45
CA CYS A 8 -13.36 1.05 7.87
C CYS A 8 -14.42 1.74 6.97
N GLY A 9 -14.14 1.83 5.66
CA GLY A 9 -15.00 2.50 4.67
C GLY A 9 -14.86 4.02 4.62
N GLN A 10 -13.91 4.61 5.36
CA GLN A 10 -13.61 6.04 5.33
C GLN A 10 -12.33 6.32 4.53
N GLY A 11 -12.36 7.37 3.71
CA GLY A 11 -11.22 7.81 2.91
C GLY A 11 -11.62 8.24 1.50
N PRO A 12 -10.70 8.87 0.76
CA PRO A 12 -10.92 9.21 -0.64
C PRO A 12 -10.90 7.94 -1.49
N ALA A 13 -11.86 7.86 -2.42
CA ALA A 13 -11.96 6.77 -3.38
C ALA A 13 -10.89 6.90 -4.48
N SER A 14 -10.60 5.79 -5.17
CA SER A 14 -9.58 5.73 -6.22
C SER A 14 -9.88 6.60 -7.44
N ASP A 15 -11.14 6.97 -7.67
CA ASP A 15 -11.58 7.87 -8.74
C ASP A 15 -11.47 9.37 -8.37
N THR A 16 -11.32 9.67 -7.08
CA THR A 16 -11.20 11.01 -6.51
C THR A 16 -10.02 11.08 -5.53
N PRO A 17 -8.80 10.68 -5.96
CA PRO A 17 -7.66 10.60 -5.07
C PRO A 17 -7.13 12.00 -4.71
N VAL A 18 -6.50 12.12 -3.54
CA VAL A 18 -5.99 13.39 -3.01
C VAL A 18 -4.47 13.46 -3.13
N GLU A 19 -3.91 14.65 -3.36
CA GLU A 19 -2.45 14.82 -3.37
C GLU A 19 -1.92 14.76 -1.93
N LEU A 20 -0.95 13.88 -1.72
CA LEU A 20 -0.16 13.79 -0.49
C LEU A 20 1.33 13.95 -0.80
N ASP A 21 2.03 14.58 0.13
CA ASP A 21 3.48 14.48 0.24
C ASP A 21 3.90 13.19 1.00
N LEU A 22 5.22 12.96 1.09
CA LEU A 22 5.78 11.77 1.72
C LEU A 22 5.42 11.66 3.21
N VAL A 23 5.40 12.78 3.92
CA VAL A 23 5.12 12.80 5.37
C VAL A 23 3.65 12.49 5.58
N GLN A 24 2.76 13.13 4.82
CA GLN A 24 1.33 12.89 4.87
C GLN A 24 1.00 11.43 4.52
N ALA A 25 1.59 10.87 3.46
CA ALA A 25 1.36 9.47 3.09
C ALA A 25 1.79 8.48 4.19
N LYS A 26 2.92 8.73 4.84
CA LYS A 26 3.38 7.92 5.98
C LYS A 26 2.46 8.04 7.18
N ASN A 27 2.00 9.24 7.50
CA ASN A 27 1.07 9.46 8.60
C ASN A 27 -0.27 8.79 8.33
N THR A 28 -0.82 8.91 7.10
CA THR A 28 -2.05 8.21 6.72
C THR A 28 -1.96 6.70 6.90
N TRP A 29 -0.80 6.09 6.59
CA TRP A 29 -0.58 4.67 6.88
C TRP A 29 -0.49 4.38 8.38
N SER A 30 0.24 5.19 9.15
CA SER A 30 0.37 5.00 10.61
C SER A 30 -0.96 5.16 11.35
N ASP A 31 -1.82 6.06 10.87
CA ASP A 31 -3.13 6.33 11.47
C ASP A 31 -4.21 5.32 11.03
N ALA A 32 -3.93 4.51 9.99
CA ALA A 32 -4.88 3.53 9.50
C ALA A 32 -5.10 2.41 10.53
N SER A 33 -6.38 2.06 10.75
CA SER A 33 -6.70 0.92 11.59
C SER A 33 -6.17 -0.36 10.93
N GLY A 34 -5.45 -1.18 11.71
CA GLY A 34 -4.93 -2.48 11.27
C GLY A 34 -6.00 -3.56 11.18
N VAL A 35 -7.09 -3.27 10.47
CA VAL A 35 -8.25 -4.14 10.30
C VAL A 35 -8.19 -4.76 8.92
N LYS A 36 -8.51 -6.05 8.83
CA LYS A 36 -8.59 -6.78 7.57
C LYS A 36 -9.53 -6.07 6.60
N GLY A 37 -9.07 -5.89 5.36
CA GLY A 37 -9.84 -5.19 4.34
C GLY A 37 -9.47 -3.72 4.17
N ASN A 38 -8.82 -3.12 5.18
CA ASN A 38 -8.32 -1.76 5.05
C ASN A 38 -7.15 -1.70 4.08
N PHE A 39 -7.05 -0.59 3.35
CA PHE A 39 -5.97 -0.39 2.40
C PHE A 39 -5.58 1.06 2.26
N PHE A 40 -4.35 1.27 1.81
CA PHE A 40 -3.78 2.55 1.40
C PHE A 40 -3.12 2.41 0.04
N GLY A 41 -3.50 3.26 -0.91
CA GLY A 41 -3.00 3.26 -2.28
C GLY A 41 -2.32 4.58 -2.64
N LEU A 42 -1.23 4.48 -3.40
CA LEU A 42 -0.50 5.61 -3.98
C LEU A 42 -0.51 5.49 -5.51
N ILE A 43 -0.66 6.62 -6.18
CA ILE A 43 -0.64 6.76 -7.63
C ILE A 43 0.46 7.75 -7.99
N ASP A 44 1.40 7.30 -8.83
CA ASP A 44 2.48 8.15 -9.31
C ASP A 44 2.06 9.05 -10.49
N THR A 45 2.97 9.89 -10.96
CA THR A 45 2.73 10.83 -12.05
C THR A 45 2.49 10.16 -13.41
N GLN A 46 2.81 8.86 -13.54
CA GLN A 46 2.55 8.05 -14.74
C GLN A 46 1.22 7.29 -14.63
N GLY A 47 0.47 7.46 -13.54
CA GLY A 47 -0.77 6.75 -13.29
C GLY A 47 -0.58 5.29 -12.86
N ARG A 48 0.63 4.92 -12.40
CA ARG A 48 0.91 3.58 -11.84
C ARG A 48 0.52 3.56 -10.37
N THR A 49 -0.10 2.48 -9.94
CA THR A 49 -0.66 2.32 -8.58
C THR A 49 0.12 1.30 -7.79
N ILE A 50 0.39 1.62 -6.51
CA ILE A 50 0.84 0.66 -5.49
C ILE A 50 -0.20 0.70 -4.38
N GLN A 51 -0.62 -0.47 -3.91
CA GLN A 51 -1.57 -0.61 -2.82
C GLN A 51 -0.95 -1.45 -1.70
N PHE A 52 -1.21 -1.04 -0.46
CA PHE A 52 -0.92 -1.77 0.76
C PHE A 52 -2.26 -2.16 1.37
N TYR A 53 -2.51 -3.46 1.52
CA TYR A 53 -3.80 -4.01 1.96
C TYR A 53 -3.62 -4.93 3.16
N PHE A 54 -4.33 -4.70 4.25
CA PHE A 54 -4.33 -5.60 5.40
C PHE A 54 -5.09 -6.89 5.07
N THR A 55 -4.37 -8.02 5.02
CA THR A 55 -4.95 -9.35 4.77
C THR A 55 -5.55 -9.99 6.02
N GLU A 56 -5.12 -9.53 7.19
CA GLU A 56 -5.55 -10.00 8.51
C GLU A 56 -5.66 -8.81 9.48
N ASP A 57 -6.38 -9.01 10.59
CA ASP A 57 -6.48 -8.04 11.67
C ASP A 57 -5.21 -8.05 12.53
N ILE A 58 -4.80 -6.89 13.05
CA ILE A 58 -3.81 -6.83 14.13
C ILE A 58 -4.47 -7.39 15.40
N PRO A 59 -3.92 -8.44 16.03
CA PRO A 59 -4.50 -8.99 17.24
C PRO A 59 -4.39 -8.01 18.42
N ASP A 60 -5.47 -7.88 19.22
CA ASP A 60 -5.58 -6.93 20.34
C ASP A 60 -4.48 -7.04 21.42
N HIS A 61 -3.76 -8.16 21.47
CA HIS A 61 -2.78 -8.48 22.51
C HIS A 61 -1.32 -8.20 22.10
N PHE A 62 -1.09 -7.66 20.89
CA PHE A 62 0.26 -7.33 20.42
C PHE A 62 0.65 -5.90 20.79
N GLU A 63 1.71 -5.75 21.58
CA GLU A 63 2.30 -4.44 21.89
C GLU A 63 3.09 -3.85 20.72
N ASP A 64 3.65 -4.70 19.85
CA ASP A 64 4.38 -4.28 18.65
C ASP A 64 3.96 -5.13 17.44
N ALA A 65 3.11 -4.56 16.60
CA ALA A 65 2.60 -5.19 15.39
C ALA A 65 3.54 -5.05 14.18
N ARG A 66 4.64 -4.30 14.28
CA ARG A 66 5.48 -3.95 13.12
C ARG A 66 6.07 -5.15 12.39
N HIS A 67 6.22 -6.28 13.09
CA HIS A 67 6.78 -7.52 12.55
C HIS A 67 5.74 -8.43 11.88
N LEU A 68 4.44 -8.11 11.97
CA LEU A 68 3.38 -8.94 11.41
C LEU A 68 3.34 -8.83 9.89
N GLU A 69 3.57 -9.94 9.17
CA GLU A 69 3.48 -10.06 7.70
C GLU A 69 2.04 -10.18 7.20
N ILE A 70 1.23 -9.18 7.53
CA ILE A 70 -0.22 -9.15 7.25
C ILE A 70 -0.61 -8.09 6.23
N VAL A 71 0.36 -7.53 5.50
CA VAL A 71 0.12 -6.50 4.48
C VAL A 71 0.49 -7.03 3.11
N LEU A 72 -0.49 -7.11 2.23
CA LEU A 72 -0.27 -7.37 0.81
C LEU A 72 0.14 -6.06 0.13
N LEU A 73 1.36 -6.02 -0.40
CA LEU A 73 1.76 -5.02 -1.39
C LEU A 73 1.30 -5.53 -2.76
N ASP A 74 0.54 -4.70 -3.48
CA ASP A 74 0.04 -4.98 -4.83
C ASP A 74 0.36 -3.84 -5.80
N ILE A 75 0.94 -4.16 -6.96
CA ILE A 75 1.18 -3.22 -8.08
C ILE A 75 0.46 -3.76 -9.32
N PRO A 76 -0.77 -3.29 -9.61
CA PRO A 76 -1.52 -3.74 -10.78
C PRO A 76 -0.91 -3.23 -12.09
N VAL A 77 -0.87 -4.12 -13.08
CA VAL A 77 -0.38 -3.84 -14.44
C VAL A 77 -1.50 -4.18 -15.42
N GLN A 78 -2.36 -3.19 -15.67
CA GLN A 78 -3.57 -3.32 -16.51
C GLN A 78 -3.27 -3.94 -17.88
N GLY A 79 -2.19 -3.50 -18.55
CA GLY A 79 -1.79 -4.03 -19.86
C GLY A 79 -1.42 -5.52 -19.86
N LYS A 80 -1.09 -6.10 -18.70
CA LYS A 80 -0.79 -7.52 -18.53
C LYS A 80 -1.93 -8.31 -17.88
N ARG A 81 -3.04 -7.65 -17.48
CA ARG A 81 -4.13 -8.25 -16.68
C ARG A 81 -3.57 -9.04 -15.50
N GLY A 82 -2.68 -8.40 -14.76
CA GLY A 82 -1.98 -9.02 -13.65
C GLY A 82 -1.54 -8.00 -12.62
N SER A 83 -1.04 -8.48 -11.50
CA SER A 83 -0.37 -7.66 -10.50
C SER A 83 0.98 -8.27 -10.13
N TYR A 84 1.91 -7.39 -9.76
CA TYR A 84 3.12 -7.79 -9.05
C TYR A 84 2.86 -7.60 -7.56
N SER A 85 2.94 -8.67 -6.79
CA SER A 85 2.50 -8.65 -5.40
C SER A 85 3.46 -9.42 -4.49
N LYS A 86 3.47 -9.07 -3.20
CA LYS A 86 4.13 -9.83 -2.13
C LYS A 86 3.51 -9.49 -0.78
N GLN A 87 3.60 -10.43 0.16
CA GLN A 87 3.34 -10.12 1.56
C GLN A 87 4.53 -9.35 2.15
N VAL A 88 4.24 -8.36 2.97
CA VAL A 88 5.21 -7.57 3.73
C VAL A 88 4.74 -7.37 5.16
N SER A 89 5.68 -7.08 6.03
CA SER A 89 5.38 -6.66 7.39
C SER A 89 4.85 -5.23 7.46
N ILE A 90 4.05 -4.92 8.48
CA ILE A 90 3.54 -3.57 8.73
C ILE A 90 4.68 -2.54 8.80
N GLY A 91 5.81 -2.91 9.44
CA GLY A 91 6.97 -2.05 9.60
C GLY A 91 7.71 -1.73 8.30
N GLU A 92 7.63 -2.61 7.28
CA GLU A 92 8.27 -2.38 5.99
C GLU A 92 7.56 -1.32 5.15
N VAL A 93 6.26 -1.10 5.37
CA VAL A 93 5.42 -0.24 4.53
C VAL A 93 5.94 1.20 4.48
N HIS A 94 6.45 1.75 5.59
CA HIS A 94 7.05 3.09 5.59
C HIS A 94 8.25 3.22 4.64
N GLY A 95 9.07 2.17 4.54
CA GLY A 95 10.20 2.11 3.61
C GLY A 95 9.71 2.01 2.16
N LEU A 96 8.66 1.24 1.92
CA LEU A 96 8.07 1.04 0.59
C LEU A 96 7.34 2.30 0.09
N ILE A 97 6.68 3.05 0.98
CA ILE A 97 6.13 4.38 0.67
C ILE A 97 7.27 5.33 0.30
N ALA A 98 8.36 5.37 1.07
CA ALA A 98 9.50 6.23 0.77
C ALA A 98 10.14 5.87 -0.59
N LEU A 99 10.27 4.58 -0.87
CA LEU A 99 10.73 4.09 -2.17
C LEU A 99 9.82 4.56 -3.29
N ALA A 100 8.50 4.38 -3.16
CA ALA A 100 7.52 4.84 -4.14
C ALA A 100 7.68 6.33 -4.44
N PHE A 101 7.79 7.20 -3.43
CA PHE A 101 8.02 8.63 -3.64
C PHE A 101 9.35 8.94 -4.33
N SER A 102 10.39 8.12 -4.11
CA SER A 102 11.71 8.35 -4.69
C SER A 102 11.83 7.90 -6.15
N VAL A 103 11.21 6.78 -6.53
CA VAL A 103 11.41 6.15 -7.86
C VAL A 103 10.13 6.01 -8.67
N GLY A 104 9.00 6.44 -8.12
CA GLY A 104 7.67 6.16 -8.65
C GLY A 104 7.23 4.72 -8.37
N VAL A 105 6.09 4.34 -8.93
CA VAL A 105 5.53 3.00 -8.77
C VAL A 105 5.98 2.09 -9.92
N ASP A 106 7.29 1.94 -10.05
CA ASP A 106 7.88 0.98 -10.98
C ASP A 106 8.12 -0.36 -10.27
N HIS A 107 7.32 -1.39 -10.59
CA HIS A 107 7.46 -2.73 -10.01
C HIS A 107 8.89 -3.29 -10.06
N SER A 108 9.71 -2.92 -11.05
CA SER A 108 11.11 -3.37 -11.15
C SER A 108 12.01 -2.84 -10.03
N SER A 109 11.61 -1.76 -9.36
CA SER A 109 12.32 -1.16 -8.23
C SER A 109 11.98 -1.82 -6.89
N PHE A 110 10.94 -2.66 -6.83
CA PHE A 110 10.47 -3.30 -5.61
C PHE A 110 10.93 -4.76 -5.57
N PRO A 111 11.80 -5.15 -4.62
CA PRO A 111 12.37 -6.49 -4.58
C PRO A 111 11.35 -7.53 -4.11
N GLY A 112 11.47 -8.75 -4.67
CA GLY A 112 10.72 -9.93 -4.20
C GLY A 112 9.26 -9.99 -4.66
N LEU A 113 8.85 -9.17 -5.63
CA LEU A 113 7.51 -9.26 -6.19
C LEU A 113 7.37 -10.47 -7.12
N SER A 114 6.23 -11.14 -7.01
CA SER A 114 5.82 -12.20 -7.93
C SER A 114 4.66 -11.71 -8.78
N PHE A 115 4.68 -12.02 -10.07
CA PHE A 115 3.59 -11.69 -10.96
C PHE A 115 2.50 -12.77 -10.90
N SER A 116 1.25 -12.35 -10.77
CA SER A 116 0.08 -13.20 -10.96
C SER A 116 -0.89 -12.55 -11.94
N SER A 117 -1.39 -13.32 -12.90
CA SER A 117 -2.47 -12.90 -13.78
C SER A 117 -3.83 -13.00 -13.08
N TRP A 118 -4.79 -12.18 -13.49
CA TRP A 118 -6.20 -12.23 -13.13
C TRP A 118 -7.11 -12.24 -14.37
#